data_AF-A0A1H7E4S4-F1
#
_entry.id   AF-A0A1H7E4S4-F1
#
_cell.length_a   1.000
_cell.length_b   1.000
_cell.length_c   1.000
_cell.angle_alpha   90.00
_cell.angle_beta   90.00
_cell.angle_gamma   90.00
#
_symmetry.space_group_name_H-M   'P 1'
#
loop_
_entity.id
_entity.type
_entity.pdbx_description
1 polymer ?
#
loop_
_entity_poly.entity_id
_entity_poly.type
_entity_poly.pdbx_seq_one_letter_code
_entity_poly.pdbx_strand_id
1 'polypeptide(L)'
;MLWADRPSVMPDRVGEHMPYTLQTTRLFDASLPADTGLSPLPNRDPLLVESEPERALLELASDVGKRRAKGQSLEEAMSIAASLRNLRPKVLDTRLSHCTRVKVVKLVRDLGEASGFAWGKDLQRHVDRLGAGRRWTSSRKDGPRFTPKA
;
A
#
# COMPACT_ATOMS: atom_id res chain seq x y z
N MET A 1 -4.13 -11.72 6.63
CA MET A 1 -4.97 -10.60 6.12
C MET A 1 -5.71 -11.09 4.90
N LEU A 2 -7.00 -10.75 4.75
CA LEU A 2 -7.82 -11.07 3.58
C LEU A 2 -8.14 -9.77 2.83
N TRP A 3 -8.15 -9.80 1.51
CA TRP A 3 -8.50 -8.65 0.66
C TRP A 3 -9.76 -8.96 -0.15
N ALA A 4 -10.69 -8.00 -0.23
CA ALA A 4 -11.89 -8.13 -1.04
C ALA A 4 -12.33 -6.79 -1.64
N ASP A 5 -12.96 -6.81 -2.81
CA ASP A 5 -13.45 -5.58 -3.45
C ASP A 5 -14.69 -4.98 -2.78
N ARG A 6 -15.38 -5.79 -1.96
CA ARG A 6 -16.60 -5.41 -1.24
C ARG A 6 -16.54 -5.92 0.21
N PRO A 7 -17.11 -5.17 1.16
CA PRO A 7 -17.37 -5.69 2.49
C PRO A 7 -18.14 -7.00 2.40
N SER A 8 -17.63 -8.01 3.09
CA SER A 8 -18.23 -9.35 3.15
C SER A 8 -18.28 -9.78 4.60
N VAL A 9 -19.38 -10.40 5.00
CA VAL A 9 -19.49 -10.99 6.34
C VAL A 9 -18.82 -12.35 6.29
N MET A 10 -17.80 -12.55 7.12
CA MET A 10 -17.18 -13.86 7.25
C MET A 10 -18.11 -14.74 8.10
N PRO A 11 -18.29 -16.03 7.76
CA PRO A 11 -19.00 -16.96 8.62
C PRO A 11 -18.37 -16.99 10.02
N ASP A 12 -19.20 -17.06 11.07
CA ASP A 12 -18.74 -16.97 12.47
C ASP A 12 -17.66 -18.01 12.81
N ARG A 13 -17.81 -19.24 12.28
CA ARG A 13 -16.85 -20.35 12.44
C ARG A 13 -15.42 -20.01 12.01
N VAL A 14 -15.23 -19.06 11.09
CA VAL A 14 -13.88 -18.70 10.62
C VAL A 14 -13.11 -17.95 11.70
N GLY A 15 -13.78 -17.07 12.45
CA GLY A 15 -13.18 -16.34 13.56
C GLY A 15 -12.85 -17.25 14.75
N GLU A 16 -13.54 -18.38 14.87
CA GLU A 16 -13.29 -19.39 15.89
C GLU A 16 -11.99 -20.19 15.62
N HIS A 17 -11.63 -20.39 14.35
CA HIS A 17 -10.45 -21.18 13.97
C HIS A 17 -9.20 -20.35 13.71
N MET A 18 -9.34 -19.08 13.30
CA MET A 18 -8.19 -18.20 13.09
C MET A 18 -8.53 -16.71 13.24
N PRO A 19 -7.60 -15.90 13.78
CA PRO A 19 -7.72 -14.45 13.68
C PRO A 19 -7.61 -14.01 12.22
N TYR A 20 -8.54 -13.19 11.76
CA TYR A 20 -8.51 -12.61 10.42
C TYR A 20 -8.84 -11.13 10.45
N THR A 21 -8.33 -10.42 9.44
CA THR A 21 -8.68 -9.03 9.14
C THR A 21 -9.09 -8.96 7.68
N LEU A 22 -10.26 -8.39 7.40
CA LEU A 22 -10.73 -8.11 6.04
C LEU A 22 -10.43 -6.66 5.67
N GLN A 23 -9.72 -6.48 4.55
CA GLN A 23 -9.43 -5.19 3.94
C GLN A 23 -10.21 -5.02 2.64
N THR A 24 -10.84 -3.86 2.47
CA THR A 24 -11.67 -3.55 1.31
C THR A 24 -11.22 -2.30 0.56
N THR A 25 -9.99 -1.86 0.83
CA THR A 25 -9.46 -0.66 0.19
C THR A 25 -9.30 -0.93 -1.30
N ARG A 26 -9.85 -0.08 -2.17
CA ARG A 26 -9.50 -0.11 -3.59
C ARG A 26 -8.19 0.62 -3.80
N LEU A 27 -7.16 -0.11 -4.25
CA LEU A 27 -5.83 0.45 -4.52
C LEU A 27 -5.70 0.95 -5.95
N PHE A 28 -6.26 0.20 -6.90
CA PHE A 28 -6.09 0.43 -8.33
C PHE A 28 -7.30 1.13 -8.93
N ASP A 29 -7.07 1.86 -10.03
CA ASP A 29 -8.15 2.36 -10.89
C ASP A 29 -8.82 1.22 -11.67
N ALA A 30 -9.93 1.53 -12.34
CA ALA A 30 -10.74 0.53 -13.04
C ALA A 30 -10.11 -0.02 -14.33
N SER A 31 -9.01 0.57 -14.81
CA SER A 31 -8.33 0.10 -16.03
C SER A 31 -7.38 -1.08 -15.77
N LEU A 32 -7.02 -1.32 -14.51
CA LEU A 32 -6.30 -2.53 -14.11
C LEU A 32 -7.29 -3.63 -13.69
N PRO A 33 -7.27 -4.83 -14.30
CA PRO A 33 -8.12 -5.94 -13.89
C PRO A 33 -7.95 -6.26 -12.40
N ALA A 34 -9.05 -6.54 -11.70
CA ALA A 34 -9.07 -6.70 -10.24
C ALA A 34 -8.24 -7.89 -9.73
N ASP A 35 -8.08 -8.92 -10.56
CA ASP A 35 -7.28 -10.12 -10.35
C ASP A 35 -5.80 -9.93 -10.70
N THR A 36 -5.39 -8.78 -11.22
CA THR A 36 -3.99 -8.52 -11.58
C THR A 36 -3.11 -8.67 -10.35
N GLY A 37 -2.17 -9.63 -10.40
CA GLY A 37 -1.31 -9.96 -9.27
C GLY A 37 -1.91 -10.82 -8.21
N LEU A 38 -2.94 -11.57 -8.55
CA LEU A 38 -3.38 -12.72 -7.80
C LEU A 38 -2.89 -13.97 -8.51
N SER A 39 -2.27 -14.88 -7.77
CA SER A 39 -1.85 -16.19 -8.28
C SER A 39 -2.45 -17.29 -7.42
N PRO A 40 -2.83 -18.44 -8.00
CA PRO A 40 -3.30 -19.57 -7.21
C PRO A 40 -2.19 -20.08 -6.29
N LEU A 41 -2.55 -20.48 -5.07
CA LEU A 41 -1.60 -21.09 -4.16
C LEU A 41 -1.14 -22.47 -4.68
N PRO A 42 0.17 -22.76 -4.71
CA PRO A 42 0.67 -24.06 -5.13
C PRO A 42 0.06 -25.20 -4.29
N ASN A 43 -0.40 -26.27 -4.96
CA ASN A 43 -0.97 -27.46 -4.33
C ASN A 43 -2.22 -27.19 -3.48
N ARG A 44 -2.98 -26.13 -3.78
CA ARG A 44 -4.24 -25.78 -3.11
C ARG A 44 -5.37 -25.64 -4.12
N ASP A 45 -6.57 -25.41 -3.61
CA ASP A 45 -7.74 -25.06 -4.43
C ASP A 45 -7.40 -23.84 -5.31
N PRO A 46 -7.60 -23.90 -6.64
CA PRO A 46 -7.36 -22.77 -7.54
C PRO A 46 -8.18 -21.51 -7.23
N LEU A 47 -9.30 -21.64 -6.51
CA LEU A 47 -10.09 -20.50 -6.03
C LEU A 47 -9.39 -19.76 -4.89
N LEU A 48 -8.42 -20.39 -4.22
CA LEU A 48 -7.60 -19.77 -3.21
C LEU A 48 -6.38 -19.10 -3.86
N VAL A 49 -6.47 -17.78 -3.98
CA VAL A 49 -5.42 -16.96 -4.58
C VAL A 49 -4.64 -16.17 -3.53
N GLU A 50 -3.36 -15.95 -3.80
CA GLU A 50 -2.46 -15.11 -3.03
C GLU A 50 -2.02 -13.89 -3.85
N SER A 51 -1.74 -12.78 -3.16
CA SER A 51 -1.15 -11.61 -3.80
C SER A 51 0.30 -11.88 -4.18
N GLU A 52 0.64 -11.65 -5.44
CA GLU A 52 2.02 -11.57 -5.87
C GLU A 52 2.78 -10.51 -5.03
N PRO A 53 4.10 -10.68 -4.80
CA PRO A 53 4.87 -9.81 -3.91
C PRO A 53 4.74 -8.30 -4.20
N GLU A 54 4.66 -7.89 -5.47
CA GLU A 54 4.49 -6.48 -5.82
C GLU A 54 3.11 -5.93 -5.43
N ARG A 55 2.05 -6.75 -5.51
CA ARG A 55 0.71 -6.37 -5.03
C ARG A 55 0.67 -6.35 -3.51
N ALA A 56 1.22 -7.40 -2.88
CA ALA A 56 1.28 -7.53 -1.43
C ALA A 56 1.99 -6.34 -0.78
N LEU A 57 3.04 -5.79 -1.40
CA LEU A 57 3.73 -4.58 -0.91
C LEU A 57 2.80 -3.36 -0.87
N LEU A 58 1.96 -3.16 -1.90
CA LEU A 58 1.00 -2.04 -1.92
C LEU A 58 -0.14 -2.25 -0.90
N GLU A 59 -0.57 -3.49 -0.70
CA GLU A 59 -1.56 -3.85 0.31
C GLU A 59 -1.01 -3.61 1.73
N LEU A 60 0.23 -4.03 2.00
CA LEU A 60 0.97 -3.76 3.22
C LEU A 60 1.06 -2.24 3.49
N ALA A 61 1.52 -1.47 2.51
CA ALA A 61 1.62 -0.02 2.61
C ALA A 61 0.24 0.65 2.84
N SER A 62 -0.83 0.08 2.28
CA SER A 62 -2.18 0.54 2.58
C SER A 62 -2.56 0.30 4.04
N ASP A 63 -2.08 -0.77 4.64
CA ASP A 63 -2.43 -1.18 6.00
C ASP A 63 -1.66 -0.43 7.09
N VAL A 64 -0.48 0.11 6.76
CA VAL A 64 0.33 0.90 7.69
C VAL A 64 -0.46 2.08 8.26
N GLY A 65 -0.48 2.18 9.60
CA GLY A 65 -1.10 3.30 10.33
C GLY A 65 -2.63 3.26 10.43
N LYS A 66 -3.29 2.18 10.02
CA LYS A 66 -4.71 1.97 10.35
C LYS A 66 -4.87 1.70 11.85
N ARG A 67 -5.87 2.33 12.48
CA ARG A 67 -6.11 2.20 13.93
C ARG A 67 -6.70 0.82 14.29
N ARG A 68 -6.38 0.31 15.50
CA ARG A 68 -6.76 -0.99 16.10
C ARG A 68 -5.96 -2.20 15.58
N ALA A 69 -6.33 -3.41 16.00
CA ALA A 69 -5.73 -4.72 15.63
C ALA A 69 -5.77 -5.08 14.12
N LYS A 70 -5.92 -4.09 13.24
CA LYS A 70 -6.18 -4.21 11.80
C LYS A 70 -5.15 -3.47 10.93
N GLY A 71 -4.09 -2.92 11.52
CA GLY A 71 -3.08 -2.16 10.80
C GLY A 71 -1.68 -2.68 11.09
N GLN A 72 -0.81 -2.59 10.10
CA GLN A 72 0.62 -2.86 10.25
C GLN A 72 1.34 -1.67 10.90
N SER A 73 2.38 -1.92 11.71
CA SER A 73 3.30 -0.86 12.10
C SER A 73 4.22 -0.45 10.95
N LEU A 74 4.79 0.75 11.02
CA LEU A 74 5.79 1.19 10.04
C LEU A 74 7.07 0.36 10.14
N GLU A 75 7.49 0.00 11.36
CA GLU A 75 8.71 -0.79 11.61
C GLU A 75 8.62 -2.18 10.96
N GLU A 76 7.50 -2.88 11.13
CA GLU A 76 7.30 -4.18 10.48
C GLU A 76 7.27 -4.04 8.95
N ALA A 77 6.66 -2.97 8.42
CA ALA A 77 6.66 -2.74 6.98
C ALA A 77 8.08 -2.48 6.43
N MET A 78 8.92 -1.77 7.18
CA MET A 78 10.34 -1.59 6.85
C MET A 78 11.10 -2.91 6.90
N SER A 79 10.89 -3.72 7.94
CA SER A 79 11.52 -5.05 8.07
C SER A 79 11.15 -5.98 6.91
N ILE A 80 9.85 -6.02 6.55
CA ILE A 80 9.39 -6.79 5.40
C ILE A 80 10.03 -6.25 4.11
N ALA A 81 9.97 -4.95 3.85
CA ALA A 81 10.55 -4.34 2.64
C ALA A 81 12.06 -4.61 2.50
N ALA A 82 12.82 -4.62 3.60
CA ALA A 82 14.24 -4.97 3.63
C ALA A 82 14.53 -6.41 3.20
N SER A 83 13.53 -7.31 3.23
CA SER A 83 13.67 -8.69 2.75
C SER A 83 13.30 -8.88 1.27
N LEU A 84 12.65 -7.89 0.63
CA LEU A 84 12.05 -8.00 -0.71
C LEU A 84 13.04 -7.75 -1.86
N ARG A 85 14.16 -8.48 -1.88
CA ARG A 85 15.25 -8.29 -2.87
C ARG A 85 14.85 -8.63 -4.31
N ASN A 86 13.87 -9.53 -4.45
CA ASN A 86 13.49 -10.16 -5.72
C ASN A 86 12.24 -9.56 -6.38
N LEU A 87 11.74 -8.40 -5.90
CA LEU A 87 10.61 -7.74 -6.57
C LEU A 87 10.98 -7.36 -7.99
N ARG A 88 10.06 -7.60 -8.92
CA ARG A 88 10.24 -7.31 -10.33
C ARG A 88 9.92 -5.83 -10.57
N PRO A 89 10.90 -4.97 -10.92
CA PRO A 89 10.66 -3.52 -11.00
C PRO A 89 9.57 -3.14 -12.02
N LYS A 90 9.50 -3.84 -13.17
CA LYS A 90 8.48 -3.59 -14.20
C LYS A 90 7.06 -3.93 -13.75
N VAL A 91 6.91 -4.99 -12.95
CA VAL A 91 5.61 -5.39 -12.41
C VAL A 91 5.16 -4.40 -11.34
N LEU A 92 6.07 -4.00 -10.45
CA LEU A 92 5.79 -2.98 -9.44
C LEU A 92 5.44 -1.62 -10.07
N ASP A 93 6.19 -1.22 -11.11
CA ASP A 93 5.93 0.00 -11.87
C ASP A 93 4.51 0.03 -12.45
N THR A 94 4.11 -1.04 -13.12
CA THR A 94 2.74 -1.18 -13.67
C THR A 94 1.70 -1.05 -12.57
N ARG A 95 1.91 -1.65 -11.39
CA ARG A 95 0.96 -1.53 -10.28
C ARG A 95 0.89 -0.11 -9.71
N LEU A 96 2.03 0.57 -9.58
CA LEU A 96 2.10 1.94 -9.08
C LEU A 96 1.51 2.95 -10.06
N SER A 97 1.58 2.72 -11.36
CA SER A 97 0.94 3.58 -12.37
C SER A 97 -0.59 3.56 -12.27
N HIS A 98 -1.18 2.43 -11.84
CA HIS A 98 -2.61 2.29 -11.60
C HIS A 98 -3.02 2.56 -10.15
N CYS A 99 -2.07 2.69 -9.22
CA CYS A 99 -2.40 2.96 -7.83
C CYS A 99 -2.96 4.39 -7.67
N THR A 100 -4.12 4.52 -7.02
CA THR A 100 -4.82 5.80 -6.82
C THR A 100 -4.60 6.39 -5.42
N ARG A 101 -3.90 5.67 -4.55
CA ARG A 101 -3.75 6.03 -3.13
C ARG A 101 -2.42 6.71 -2.89
N VAL A 102 -2.44 8.04 -2.74
CA VAL A 102 -1.24 8.87 -2.49
C VAL A 102 -0.38 8.34 -1.33
N LYS A 103 -1.01 7.95 -0.20
CA LYS A 103 -0.28 7.39 0.95
C LYS A 103 0.51 6.14 0.58
N VAL A 104 -0.13 5.24 -0.18
CA VAL A 104 0.47 3.95 -0.58
C VAL A 104 1.66 4.19 -1.47
N VAL A 105 1.51 5.01 -2.51
CA VAL A 105 2.59 5.30 -3.45
C VAL A 105 3.78 5.97 -2.76
N LYS A 106 3.53 6.95 -1.88
CA LYS A 106 4.59 7.61 -1.09
C LYS A 106 5.33 6.61 -0.20
N LEU A 107 4.60 5.79 0.54
CA LEU A 107 5.21 4.83 1.45
C LEU A 107 6.00 3.75 0.71
N VAL A 108 5.49 3.24 -0.42
CA VAL A 108 6.25 2.26 -1.24
C VAL A 108 7.54 2.89 -1.78
N ARG A 109 7.49 4.17 -2.19
CA ARG A 109 8.69 4.93 -2.57
C ARG A 109 9.68 5.05 -1.42
N ASP A 110 9.23 5.45 -0.23
CA ASP A 110 10.09 5.61 0.96
C ASP A 110 10.71 4.27 1.40
N LEU A 111 9.92 3.18 1.37
CA LEU A 111 10.40 1.82 1.65
C LEU A 111 11.43 1.36 0.61
N GLY A 112 11.21 1.70 -0.66
CA GLY A 112 12.14 1.41 -1.75
C GLY A 112 13.48 2.12 -1.56
N GLU A 113 13.45 3.42 -1.29
CA GLU A 113 14.64 4.23 -1.00
C GLU A 113 15.41 3.67 0.21
N ALA A 114 14.71 3.37 1.31
CA ALA A 114 15.32 2.81 2.52
C ALA A 114 15.94 1.42 2.30
N SER A 115 15.36 0.60 1.42
CA SER A 115 15.86 -0.75 1.14
C SER A 115 17.15 -0.76 0.29
N GLY A 116 17.39 0.30 -0.49
CA GLY A 116 18.49 0.36 -1.47
C GLY A 116 18.36 -0.60 -2.67
N PHE A 117 17.26 -1.34 -2.80
CA PHE A 117 17.09 -2.32 -3.87
C PHE A 117 16.68 -1.69 -5.21
N ALA A 118 16.91 -2.44 -6.30
CA ALA A 118 16.64 -1.98 -7.66
C ALA A 118 15.17 -1.60 -7.90
N TRP A 119 14.23 -2.29 -7.26
CA TRP A 119 12.80 -1.99 -7.38
C TRP A 119 12.40 -0.65 -6.75
N GLY A 120 13.20 -0.13 -5.81
CA GLY A 120 12.96 1.16 -5.16
C GLY A 120 13.38 2.38 -5.98
N LYS A 121 14.04 2.17 -7.12
CA LYS A 121 14.59 3.26 -7.95
C LYS A 121 13.49 3.97 -8.75
N ASP A 122 13.64 5.29 -8.86
CA ASP A 122 12.82 6.16 -9.70
C ASP A 122 11.31 6.16 -9.36
N LEU A 123 10.91 5.67 -8.18
CA LEU A 123 9.50 5.62 -7.79
C LEU A 123 8.87 6.99 -7.52
N GLN A 124 9.68 8.06 -7.40
CA GLN A 124 9.21 9.43 -7.23
C GLN A 124 8.26 9.89 -8.34
N ARG A 125 8.45 9.42 -9.58
CA ARG A 125 7.56 9.73 -10.72
C ARG A 125 6.09 9.38 -10.44
N HIS A 126 5.84 8.32 -9.66
CA HIS A 126 4.48 7.88 -9.30
C HIS A 126 3.85 8.78 -8.24
N VAL A 127 4.66 9.31 -7.33
CA VAL A 127 4.22 10.33 -6.35
C VAL A 127 3.86 11.61 -7.10
N ASP A 128 4.72 12.03 -8.01
CA ASP A 128 4.53 13.25 -8.79
C ASP A 128 3.30 13.16 -9.70
N ARG A 129 3.07 12.01 -10.34
CA ARG A 129 1.85 11.73 -11.13
C ARG A 129 0.57 12.00 -10.34
N LEU A 130 0.52 11.60 -9.06
CA LEU A 130 -0.65 11.83 -8.20
C LEU A 130 -0.70 13.25 -7.60
N GLY A 131 0.44 13.95 -7.58
CA GLY A 131 0.58 15.33 -7.08
C GLY A 131 0.46 16.42 -8.15
N ALA A 132 0.62 16.09 -9.43
CA ALA A 132 0.52 17.01 -10.55
C ALA A 132 -0.88 17.63 -10.60
N GLY A 133 -0.98 18.91 -10.22
CA GLY A 133 -2.22 19.67 -10.15
C GLY A 133 -2.70 20.03 -8.74
N ARG A 134 -2.13 19.47 -7.68
CA ARG A 134 -2.39 19.91 -6.29
C ARG A 134 -1.14 20.53 -5.69
N ARG A 135 -0.89 21.78 -6.05
CA ARG A 135 -0.07 22.68 -5.24
C ARG A 135 -0.76 22.80 -3.89
N TRP A 136 -0.27 22.08 -2.87
CA TRP A 136 -0.70 22.29 -1.49
C TRP A 136 -0.18 23.66 -1.05
N THR A 137 -0.87 24.73 -1.44
CA THR A 137 -0.77 26.00 -0.75
C THR A 137 -1.59 25.89 0.52
N SER A 138 -1.05 25.29 1.58
CA SER A 138 -1.36 25.83 2.90
C SER A 138 -0.55 27.11 3.05
N SER A 139 -0.95 28.15 2.31
CA SER A 139 -0.75 29.50 2.83
C SER A 139 -1.63 29.55 4.06
N ARG A 140 -1.00 29.49 5.22
CA ARG A 140 -1.61 29.94 6.46
C ARG A 140 -1.86 31.44 6.26
N LYS A 141 -3.02 31.78 5.67
CA LYS A 141 -3.51 33.15 5.68
C LYS A 141 -3.86 33.45 7.14
N ASP A 142 -3.15 34.44 7.66
CA ASP A 142 -3.44 35.17 8.89
C ASP A 142 -3.35 34.38 10.21
N GLY A 143 -2.12 34.26 10.71
CA GLY A 143 -1.84 34.14 12.14
C GLY A 143 -0.85 35.26 12.52
N PRO A 144 -1.09 36.02 13.62
CA PRO A 144 -0.23 37.14 13.96
C PRO A 144 1.22 36.70 14.20
N ARG A 145 2.17 37.51 13.72
CA ARG A 145 3.59 37.39 14.07
C ARG A 145 3.73 37.69 15.57
N PHE A 146 4.04 36.66 16.37
CA PHE A 146 4.59 36.89 17.70
C PHE A 146 6.04 37.32 17.55
N THR A 147 6.32 38.60 17.78
CA THR A 147 7.66 39.10 18.09
C THR A 147 7.85 39.01 19.60
N PRO A 148 8.83 38.26 20.12
CA PRO A 148 9.31 38.49 21.47
C PRO A 148 10.03 39.84 21.48
N LYS A 149 9.54 40.80 22.28
CA LYS A 149 10.31 41.99 22.65
C LYS A 149 11.20 41.66 23.85
N ALA A 150 12.46 42.10 23.73
CA ALA A 150 13.46 42.47 24.74
C ALA A 150 13.54 41.65 26.04
#